data_AF-A0ABD6B5D9-F1
#
_entry.id   AF-A0ABD6B5D9-F1
#
_cell.length_a   1.000
_cell.length_b   1.000
_cell.length_c   1.000
_cell.angle_alpha   90.00
_cell.angle_beta   90.00
_cell.angle_gamma   90.00
#
_symmetry.space_group_name_H-M   'P 1'
#
loop_
_entity.id
_entity.type
_entity.pdbx_description
1 polymer ?
#
loop_
_entity_poly.entity_id
_entity_poly.type
_entity_poly.pdbx_seq_one_letter_code
_entity_poly.pdbx_strand_id
1 'polypeptide(L)'
;MADGEKIEQRPLADLHPSQLLVSAAKLRGVFEWWDADDPDPEPLPYLDPVEDLGLDPGTVEPGRVVLADGHTRALATVLSGTETVPVVRDPDREELSMGIYRECLGWCIDEGVRRPADLVGRMVSDETFRTEWVERCRAVAEE
;
A
#
# COMPACT_ATOMS: atom_id res chain seq x y z
N MET A 1 10.51 2.04 26.35
CA MET A 1 10.60 3.35 25.67
C MET A 1 9.67 3.21 24.49
N ALA A 2 8.62 4.01 24.39
CA ALA A 2 7.76 3.99 23.22
C ALA A 2 8.65 4.40 22.03
N ASP A 3 8.85 3.49 21.07
CA ASP A 3 9.45 3.85 19.79
C ASP A 3 8.60 4.98 19.22
N GLY A 4 9.13 6.20 19.24
CA GLY A 4 8.49 7.31 18.56
C GLY A 4 8.42 6.98 17.08
N GLU A 5 7.26 7.23 16.46
CA GLU A 5 7.03 7.04 15.03
C GLU A 5 8.13 7.72 14.21
N LYS A 6 9.09 6.91 13.75
CA LYS A 6 10.22 7.40 12.97
C LYS A 6 9.83 7.41 11.51
N ILE A 7 9.63 8.60 10.97
CA ILE A 7 9.50 8.80 9.53
C ILE A 7 10.86 8.53 8.88
N GLU A 8 10.85 7.71 7.82
CA GLU A 8 12.04 7.41 7.03
C GLU A 8 11.75 7.51 5.54
N GLN A 9 12.75 7.87 4.75
CA GLN A 9 12.63 7.87 3.29
C GLN A 9 12.92 6.48 2.75
N ARG A 10 12.04 5.95 1.89
CA ARG A 10 12.24 4.66 1.23
C ARG A 10 12.01 4.74 -0.28
N PRO A 11 12.76 3.97 -1.08
CA PRO A 11 12.41 3.74 -2.47
C PRO A 11 11.00 3.15 -2.59
N LEU A 12 10.19 3.65 -3.53
CA LEU A 12 8.88 3.06 -3.84
C LEU A 12 9.01 1.58 -4.23
N ALA A 13 10.12 1.19 -4.87
CA ALA A 13 10.43 -0.19 -5.21
C ALA A 13 10.53 -1.10 -3.97
N ASP A 14 10.82 -0.56 -2.80
CA ASP A 14 10.93 -1.31 -1.54
C ASP A 14 9.59 -1.44 -0.82
N LEU A 15 8.52 -0.89 -1.38
CA LEU A 15 7.17 -0.99 -0.82
C LEU A 15 6.38 -2.08 -1.55
N HIS A 16 5.80 -3.02 -0.82
CA HIS A 16 4.93 -4.05 -1.39
C HIS A 16 3.47 -3.64 -1.20
N PRO A 17 2.69 -3.45 -2.28
CA PRO A 17 1.27 -3.20 -2.14
C PRO A 17 0.55 -4.38 -1.48
N SER A 18 -0.45 -4.04 -0.67
CA SER A 18 -1.48 -4.95 -0.15
C SER A 18 -2.84 -4.66 -0.79
N GLN A 19 -2.86 -3.92 -1.92
CA GLN A 19 -4.07 -3.56 -2.65
C GLN A 19 -3.89 -3.87 -4.13
N LEU A 20 -4.84 -4.60 -4.72
CA LEU A 20 -4.76 -5.02 -6.14
C LEU A 20 -5.20 -3.95 -7.12
N LEU A 21 -6.22 -3.17 -6.78
CA LEU A 21 -6.89 -2.24 -7.69
C LEU A 21 -6.80 -0.82 -7.14
N VAL A 22 -6.91 0.19 -8.00
CA VAL A 22 -7.01 1.59 -7.57
C VAL A 22 -8.28 2.21 -8.15
N SER A 23 -9.09 2.88 -7.32
CA SER A 23 -10.23 3.65 -7.81
C SER A 23 -9.73 4.88 -8.58
N ALA A 24 -10.16 5.02 -9.84
CA ALA A 24 -9.85 6.20 -10.65
C ALA A 24 -10.36 7.50 -10.00
N ALA A 25 -11.49 7.44 -9.30
CA ALA A 25 -12.05 8.59 -8.60
C ALA A 25 -11.15 9.02 -7.43
N LYS A 26 -10.62 8.06 -6.65
CA LYS A 26 -9.66 8.35 -5.58
C LYS A 26 -8.36 8.93 -6.11
N LEU A 27 -7.82 8.37 -7.20
CA LEU A 27 -6.59 8.87 -7.82
C LEU A 27 -6.76 10.30 -8.34
N ARG A 28 -7.90 10.60 -8.99
CA ARG A 28 -8.25 11.97 -9.38
C ARG A 28 -8.26 12.90 -8.16
N GLY A 29 -8.89 12.47 -7.06
CA GLY A 29 -8.93 13.25 -5.82
C GLY A 29 -7.54 13.54 -5.25
N VAL A 30 -6.58 12.61 -5.35
CA VAL A 30 -5.18 12.88 -5.00
C VAL A 30 -4.60 13.98 -5.89
N PHE A 31 -4.79 13.90 -7.20
CA PHE A 31 -4.29 14.91 -8.14
C PHE A 31 -4.95 16.29 -8.04
N GLU A 32 -6.02 16.46 -7.27
CA GLU A 32 -6.64 17.78 -7.05
C GLU A 32 -5.86 18.66 -6.06
N TRP A 33 -5.05 18.05 -5.17
CA TRP A 33 -4.24 18.76 -4.18
C TRP A 33 -2.74 18.44 -4.27
N TRP A 34 -2.37 17.45 -5.08
CA TRP A 34 -1.00 17.03 -5.29
C TRP A 34 -0.29 17.91 -6.33
N ASP A 35 0.87 18.45 -5.97
CA ASP A 35 1.78 19.12 -6.92
C ASP A 35 2.66 18.07 -7.61
N ALA A 36 2.52 17.95 -8.93
CA ALA A 36 3.29 16.98 -9.71
C ALA A 36 4.74 17.42 -9.93
N ASP A 37 5.02 18.73 -9.88
CA ASP A 37 6.36 19.29 -10.06
C ASP A 37 7.15 19.32 -8.74
N ASP A 38 6.45 19.39 -7.60
CA ASP A 38 7.04 19.30 -6.24
C ASP A 38 6.20 18.40 -5.31
N PRO A 39 6.24 17.07 -5.52
CA PRO A 39 5.46 16.13 -4.75
C PRO A 39 5.94 16.01 -3.30
N ASP A 40 5.10 16.45 -2.35
CA ASP A 40 5.32 16.29 -0.90
C ASP A 40 4.26 15.33 -0.28
N PRO A 41 4.38 14.01 -0.51
CA PRO A 41 3.50 13.03 0.09
C PRO A 41 3.61 13.02 1.61
N GLU A 42 2.45 13.00 2.27
CA GLU A 42 2.36 12.53 3.65
C GLU A 42 2.97 11.12 3.79
N PRO A 43 3.59 10.80 4.93
CA PRO A 43 4.19 9.48 5.15
C PRO A 43 3.21 8.34 4.90
N LEU A 44 3.65 7.34 4.12
CA LEU A 44 2.85 6.15 3.88
C LEU A 44 3.03 5.14 5.03
N PRO A 45 1.93 4.66 5.63
CA PRO A 45 2.01 3.67 6.70
C PRO A 45 2.41 2.30 6.15
N TYR A 46 3.31 1.61 6.84
CA TYR A 46 3.75 0.26 6.49
C TYR A 46 3.69 -0.72 7.66
N LEU A 47 3.60 -2.00 7.31
CA LEU A 47 3.74 -3.16 8.20
C LEU A 47 5.02 -3.91 7.87
N ASP A 48 5.73 -4.37 8.91
CA ASP A 48 6.84 -5.29 8.76
C ASP A 48 6.31 -6.69 8.37
N PRO A 49 6.83 -7.30 7.29
CA PRO A 49 6.31 -8.58 6.80
C PRO A 49 6.49 -9.72 7.81
N VAL A 50 7.54 -9.71 8.63
CA VAL A 50 7.81 -10.80 9.59
C VAL A 50 7.25 -10.44 10.96
N GLU A 51 7.56 -9.25 11.47
CA GLU A 51 7.17 -8.86 12.83
C GLU A 51 5.68 -8.57 12.96
N ASP A 52 5.08 -7.85 12.00
CA ASP A 52 3.67 -7.46 12.08
C ASP A 52 2.76 -8.49 11.42
N LEU A 53 3.13 -8.99 10.23
CA LEU A 53 2.28 -9.94 9.49
C LEU A 53 2.58 -11.41 9.81
N GLY A 54 3.70 -11.75 10.45
CA GLY A 54 4.05 -13.14 10.78
C GLY A 54 4.34 -14.00 9.56
N LEU A 55 4.81 -13.41 8.45
CA LEU A 55 5.15 -14.15 7.24
C LEU A 55 6.50 -14.87 7.38
N ASP A 56 6.64 -15.97 6.63
CA ASP A 56 7.92 -16.64 6.51
C ASP A 56 8.95 -15.70 5.83
N PRO A 57 10.20 -15.66 6.32
CA PRO A 57 11.27 -14.91 5.67
C PRO A 57 11.41 -15.28 4.18
N GLY A 58 11.39 -14.27 3.31
CA GLY A 58 11.48 -14.44 1.86
C GLY A 58 10.13 -14.50 1.13
N THR A 59 8.99 -14.49 1.84
CA THR A 59 7.66 -14.27 1.24
C THR A 59 7.62 -12.94 0.49
N VAL A 60 8.12 -11.90 1.16
CA VAL A 60 8.44 -10.59 0.60
C VAL A 60 9.97 -10.48 0.53
N GLU A 61 10.51 -9.86 -0.53
CA GLU A 61 11.96 -9.75 -0.71
C GLU A 61 12.61 -9.04 0.50
N PRO A 62 13.80 -9.47 0.95
CA PRO A 62 14.45 -8.88 2.13
C PRO A 62 14.62 -7.36 2.02
N GLY A 63 14.31 -6.66 3.12
CA GLY A 63 14.42 -5.20 3.20
C GLY A 63 13.17 -4.44 2.75
N ARG A 64 12.21 -5.10 2.11
CA ARG A 64 10.95 -4.50 1.69
C ARG A 64 9.91 -4.55 2.81
N VAL A 65 8.99 -3.59 2.78
CA VAL A 65 7.89 -3.46 3.74
C VAL A 65 6.54 -3.54 3.03
N VAL A 66 5.48 -3.88 3.75
CA VAL A 66 4.13 -3.98 3.16
C VAL A 66 3.39 -2.67 3.42
N LEU A 67 2.85 -2.04 2.38
CA LEU A 67 2.01 -0.86 2.55
C LEU A 67 0.73 -1.24 3.29
N ALA A 68 0.45 -0.57 4.40
CA ALA A 68 -0.80 -0.73 5.12
C ALA A 68 -1.91 0.08 4.42
N ASP A 69 -1.60 1.32 4.07
CA ASP A 69 -2.51 2.22 3.36
C ASP A 69 -1.73 3.16 2.42
N GLY A 70 -2.44 3.98 1.66
CA GLY A 70 -1.87 5.01 0.83
C GLY A 70 -1.47 4.53 -0.57
N HIS A 71 -1.94 3.36 -1.03
CA HIS A 71 -1.62 2.81 -2.36
C HIS A 71 -1.98 3.76 -3.51
N THR A 72 -3.04 4.58 -3.35
CA THR A 72 -3.40 5.61 -4.33
C THR A 72 -2.37 6.74 -4.37
N ARG A 73 -1.87 7.18 -3.20
CA ARG A 73 -0.79 8.17 -3.10
C ARG A 73 0.52 7.59 -3.64
N ALA A 74 0.85 6.35 -3.29
CA ALA A 74 2.01 5.65 -3.82
C ALA A 74 1.99 5.56 -5.35
N LEU A 75 0.83 5.27 -5.95
CA LEU A 75 0.66 5.29 -7.41
C LEU A 75 0.81 6.70 -7.98
N ALA A 76 0.24 7.73 -7.34
CA ALA A 76 0.42 9.12 -7.77
C ALA A 76 1.91 9.53 -7.76
N THR A 77 2.67 9.12 -6.74
CA THR A 77 4.12 9.34 -6.64
C THR A 77 4.91 8.58 -7.72
N VAL A 78 4.51 7.35 -8.06
CA VAL A 78 5.08 6.65 -9.23
C VAL A 78 4.83 7.45 -10.52
N LEU A 79 3.61 7.97 -10.70
CA LEU A 79 3.22 8.70 -11.92
C LEU A 79 3.90 10.07 -12.04
N SER A 80 4.32 10.70 -10.93
CA SER A 80 5.14 11.91 -10.96
C SER A 80 6.62 11.63 -11.27
N GLY A 81 7.03 10.37 -11.34
CA GLY A 81 8.43 9.97 -11.56
C GLY A 81 9.32 10.10 -10.32
N THR A 82 8.72 10.35 -9.15
CA THR A 82 9.44 10.37 -7.87
C THR A 82 9.78 8.94 -7.48
N GLU A 83 11.02 8.70 -7.04
CA GLU A 83 11.51 7.34 -6.73
C GLU A 83 11.41 6.99 -5.24
N THR A 84 11.35 7.98 -4.36
CA THR A 84 11.36 7.80 -2.91
C THR A 84 10.19 8.51 -2.24
N VAL A 85 9.69 7.93 -1.15
CA VAL A 85 8.55 8.46 -0.40
C VAL A 85 8.83 8.34 1.11
N PRO A 86 8.37 9.29 1.93
CA PRO A 86 8.40 9.13 3.37
C PRO A 86 7.46 8.00 3.76
N VAL A 87 7.89 7.17 4.69
CA VAL A 87 7.09 6.10 5.25
C VAL A 87 7.20 6.12 6.77
N VAL A 88 6.22 5.53 7.41
CA VAL A 88 6.17 5.37 8.86
C VAL A 88 5.62 3.99 9.17
N ARG A 89 6.14 3.31 10.19
CA ARG A 89 5.51 2.06 10.65
C ARG A 89 4.11 2.40 11.15
N ASP A 90 3.11 1.64 10.74
CA ASP A 90 1.71 1.99 11.00
C ASP A 90 1.47 2.18 12.52
N PRO A 91 1.03 3.38 12.96
CA PRO A 91 0.82 3.67 14.38
C PRO A 91 -0.33 2.87 14.98
N ASP A 92 -1.34 2.58 14.15
CA ASP A 92 -2.58 1.91 14.54
C ASP A 92 -2.53 0.41 14.21
N ARG A 93 -1.33 -0.15 13.95
CA ARG A 93 -1.15 -1.57 13.60
C ARG A 93 -1.77 -2.54 14.60
N GLU A 94 -1.88 -2.18 15.88
CA GLU A 94 -2.52 -3.02 16.90
C GLU A 94 -4.04 -3.13 16.70
N GLU A 95 -4.65 -2.21 15.95
CA GLU A 95 -6.07 -2.19 15.60
C GLU A 95 -6.35 -2.87 14.24
N LEU A 96 -5.31 -3.16 13.46
CA LEU A 96 -5.41 -3.77 12.15
C LEU A 96 -5.58 -5.30 12.24
N SER A 97 -6.41 -5.85 11.35
CA SER A 97 -6.52 -7.30 11.19
C SER A 97 -5.41 -7.85 10.29
N MET A 98 -4.34 -8.37 10.91
CA MET A 98 -3.21 -8.97 10.17
C MET A 98 -3.63 -10.12 9.25
N GLY A 99 -4.72 -10.83 9.58
CA GLY A 99 -5.29 -11.87 8.72
C GLY A 99 -5.75 -11.32 7.36
N ILE A 100 -6.49 -10.22 7.37
CA ILE A 100 -6.95 -9.56 6.14
C ILE A 100 -5.75 -9.07 5.33
N TYR A 101 -4.76 -8.44 5.97
CA TYR A 101 -3.57 -7.96 5.27
C TYR A 101 -2.75 -9.11 4.64
N ARG A 102 -2.63 -10.24 5.31
CA ARG A 102 -1.98 -11.44 4.75
C ARG A 102 -2.70 -11.95 3.51
N GLU A 103 -4.03 -12.04 3.54
CA GLU A 103 -4.83 -12.48 2.38
C GLU A 103 -4.71 -11.51 1.21
N CYS A 104 -4.88 -10.21 1.48
CA CYS A 104 -4.73 -9.15 0.49
C CYS A 104 -3.33 -9.15 -0.15
N LEU A 105 -2.28 -9.33 0.66
CA LEU A 105 -0.91 -9.47 0.19
C LEU A 105 -0.72 -10.74 -0.65
N GLY A 106 -1.29 -11.87 -0.23
CA GLY A 106 -1.28 -13.12 -0.99
C GLY A 106 -1.84 -12.93 -2.40
N TRP A 107 -3.00 -12.29 -2.52
CA TRP A 107 -3.57 -11.98 -3.83
C TRP A 107 -2.67 -11.07 -4.67
N CYS A 108 -2.02 -10.08 -4.05
CA CYS A 108 -1.05 -9.23 -4.74
C CYS A 108 0.14 -10.03 -5.29
N ILE A 109 0.67 -10.97 -4.49
CA ILE A 109 1.78 -11.85 -4.90
C ILE A 109 1.38 -12.72 -6.10
N ASP A 110 0.19 -13.34 -6.04
CA ASP A 110 -0.34 -14.23 -7.07
C ASP A 110 -0.59 -13.50 -8.40
N GLU A 111 -1.09 -12.27 -8.31
CA GLU A 111 -1.37 -11.38 -9.45
C GLU A 111 -0.12 -10.65 -9.97
N GLY A 112 1.03 -10.81 -9.31
CA GLY A 112 2.27 -10.14 -9.68
C GLY A 112 2.31 -8.65 -9.33
N VAL A 113 1.43 -8.17 -8.46
CA VAL A 113 1.48 -6.81 -7.89
C VAL A 113 2.48 -6.82 -6.75
N ARG A 114 3.73 -6.48 -7.04
CA ARG A 114 4.82 -6.54 -6.06
C ARG A 114 5.30 -5.18 -5.64
N ARG A 115 5.10 -4.12 -6.42
CA ARG A 115 5.57 -2.74 -6.20
C ARG A 115 4.46 -1.74 -6.56
N PRO A 116 4.47 -0.50 -6.08
CA PRO A 116 3.48 0.52 -6.46
C PRO A 116 3.41 0.74 -7.97
N ALA A 117 4.52 0.56 -8.69
CA ALA A 117 4.54 0.65 -10.15
C ALA A 117 3.70 -0.44 -10.84
N ASP A 118 3.50 -1.60 -10.22
CA ASP A 118 2.67 -2.68 -10.76
C ASP A 118 1.15 -2.35 -10.65
N LEU A 119 0.79 -1.26 -9.96
CA LEU A 119 -0.57 -0.72 -9.96
C LEU A 119 -0.88 0.09 -11.24
N VAL A 120 0.13 0.43 -12.04
CA VAL A 120 -0.08 1.04 -13.35
C VAL A 120 -0.85 0.05 -14.23
N GLY A 121 -1.98 0.50 -14.77
CA GLY A 121 -2.90 -0.36 -15.54
C GLY A 121 -3.92 -1.14 -14.70
N ARG A 122 -3.86 -1.06 -13.36
CA ARG A 122 -4.86 -1.65 -12.43
C ARG A 122 -5.84 -0.62 -11.86
N MET A 123 -5.92 0.55 -12.50
CA MET A 123 -6.92 1.57 -12.20
C MET A 123 -8.27 1.19 -12.81
N VAL A 124 -9.32 1.21 -12.01
CA VAL A 124 -10.67 0.82 -12.40
C VAL A 124 -11.70 1.89 -12.03
N SER A 125 -12.94 1.75 -12.51
CA SER A 125 -14.05 2.61 -12.10
C SER A 125 -14.30 2.47 -10.59
N ASP A 126 -14.94 3.47 -9.97
CA ASP A 126 -15.26 3.39 -8.54
C ASP A 126 -16.21 2.23 -8.22
N GLU A 127 -17.15 1.94 -9.13
CA GLU A 127 -18.05 0.78 -9.03
C GLU A 127 -17.27 -0.54 -9.05
N THR A 128 -16.37 -0.72 -10.04
CA THR A 128 -15.53 -1.91 -10.12
C THR A 128 -14.60 -2.03 -8.92
N PHE A 129 -14.00 -0.92 -8.45
CA PHE A 129 -13.17 -0.94 -7.24
C PHE A 129 -13.99 -1.38 -6.02
N ARG A 130 -15.23 -0.91 -5.87
CA ARG A 130 -16.09 -1.30 -4.76
C ARG A 130 -16.42 -2.79 -4.80
N THR A 131 -16.86 -3.31 -5.95
CA THR A 131 -17.29 -4.71 -6.07
C THR A 131 -16.14 -5.70 -6.09
N GLU A 132 -15.08 -5.43 -6.86
CA GLU A 132 -13.99 -6.38 -7.07
C GLU A 132 -12.89 -6.32 -6.00
N TRP A 133 -12.78 -5.18 -5.29
CA TRP A 133 -11.80 -5.01 -4.22
C TRP A 133 -12.43 -4.85 -2.85
N VAL A 134 -13.25 -3.81 -2.63
CA VAL A 134 -13.76 -3.50 -1.27
C VAL A 134 -14.64 -4.64 -0.73
N GLU A 135 -15.56 -5.16 -1.53
CA GLU A 135 -16.43 -6.27 -1.12
C GLU A 135 -15.64 -7.57 -0.94
N ARG A 136 -14.63 -7.82 -1.77
CA ARG A 136 -13.72 -8.96 -1.62
C ARG A 136 -12.93 -8.91 -0.30
N CYS A 137 -12.39 -7.75 0.08
CA CYS A 137 -11.71 -7.57 1.36
C CYS A 137 -12.68 -7.71 2.55
N ARG A 138 -13.92 -7.23 2.42
CA ARG A 138 -14.95 -7.35 3.46
C ARG A 138 -15.36 -8.80 3.70
N ALA A 139 -15.51 -9.59 2.63
CA ALA A 139 -15.83 -11.01 2.77
C ALA A 139 -14.81 -11.73 3.65
N VAL A 140 -13.51 -11.46 3.46
CA VAL A 140 -12.43 -12.02 4.31
C VAL A 140 -12.50 -11.51 5.75
N ALA A 141 -12.95 -10.26 5.96
CA ALA A 141 -13.09 -9.70 7.30
C ALA A 141 -14.22 -10.33 8.12
N GLU A 142 -15.20 -10.95 7.43
CA GLU A 142 -16.38 -11.57 8.01
C GLU A 142 -16.24 -13.09 8.21
N GLU A 143 -15.14 -13.70 7.75
CA GLU A 143 -14.79 -15.13 7.91
C GLU A 143 -13.99 -15.41 9.19
#